data_AF-A0A6N4Q4U5-F1
#
_entry.id   AF-A0A6N4Q4U5-F1
#
_cell.length_a   1.000
_cell.length_b   1.000
_cell.length_c   1.000
_cell.angle_alpha   90.00
_cell.angle_beta   90.00
_cell.angle_gamma   90.00
#
_symmetry.space_group_name_H-M   'P 1'
#
loop_
_entity.id
_entity.type
_entity.pdbx_description
1 polymer ?
#
loop_
_entity_poly.entity_id
_entity_poly.type
_entity_poly.pdbx_seq_one_letter_code
_entity_poly.pdbx_strand_id
1 'polypeptide(L)'
;MKNVITFILSCLSISCSPIQLTEVKNQAIIQWKDLGLGFFLATKEEEGLYHDLAWIYGDLKDQSKTFPLFNEWRDPKTKRPVRRLWFGPETQKLVEWTDENQNGIWETKTYFNQSAKTGILSGHIAYSDFDTDENGFMNVRIYLGTRVEELIQENGKIRIWAEGNGNLEKVDVFIRTKNLTDLGPSRQIPISESWAIHPEKVSQSKYRAVYQP
;
A
#
# COMPACT_ATOMS: atom_id res chain seq x y z
N MET A 1 -27.00 0.85 22.34
CA MET A 1 -28.24 0.63 21.56
C MET A 1 -27.84 0.45 20.10
N LYS A 2 -28.25 -0.64 19.45
CA LYS A 2 -28.01 -0.89 18.02
C LYS A 2 -29.13 -0.20 17.24
N ASN A 3 -28.79 0.77 16.39
CA ASN A 3 -29.76 1.39 15.49
C ASN A 3 -29.57 0.76 14.11
N VAL A 4 -30.54 -0.04 13.66
CA VAL A 4 -30.53 -0.64 12.33
C VAL A 4 -31.38 0.25 11.43
N ILE A 5 -30.76 0.90 10.45
CA ILE A 5 -31.45 1.75 9.47
C ILE A 5 -31.43 1.01 8.13
N THR A 6 -32.61 0.68 7.63
CA THR A 6 -32.77 0.04 6.31
C THR A 6 -33.21 1.10 5.32
N PHE A 7 -32.36 1.43 4.34
CA PHE A 7 -32.75 2.31 3.24
C PHE A 7 -33.29 1.47 2.08
N ILE A 8 -34.56 1.67 1.74
CA ILE A 8 -35.15 1.14 0.52
C ILE A 8 -34.94 2.20 -0.56
N LEU A 9 -33.91 2.05 -1.40
CA LEU A 9 -33.83 2.82 -2.64
C LEU A 9 -34.85 2.27 -3.64
N SER A 10 -35.74 3.12 -4.14
CA SER A 10 -36.64 2.79 -5.24
C SER A 10 -35.83 2.68 -6.54
N CYS A 11 -35.37 1.47 -6.85
CA CYS A 11 -34.73 1.15 -8.12
C CYS A 11 -35.78 0.68 -9.13
N LEU A 12 -36.12 1.54 -10.09
CA LEU A 12 -36.77 1.11 -11.32
C LEU A 12 -35.75 0.30 -12.14
N SER A 13 -36.03 -0.99 -12.27
CA SER A 13 -35.43 -1.94 -13.24
C SER A 13 -33.89 -2.01 -13.26
N ILE A 14 -33.32 -2.66 -12.24
CA ILE A 14 -32.21 -3.64 -12.25
C ILE A 14 -32.07 -4.03 -10.77
N SER A 15 -31.92 -5.31 -10.47
CA SER A 15 -31.89 -5.87 -9.11
C SER A 15 -30.79 -5.25 -8.24
N CYS A 16 -31.10 -4.18 -7.53
CA CYS A 16 -30.26 -3.66 -6.45
C CYS A 16 -30.44 -4.56 -5.23
N SER A 17 -29.41 -5.32 -4.92
CA SER A 17 -29.30 -6.04 -3.66
C SER A 17 -29.40 -5.04 -2.50
N PRO A 18 -30.23 -5.29 -1.46
CA PRO A 18 -30.42 -4.31 -0.39
C PRO A 18 -29.12 -4.15 0.40
N ILE A 19 -28.59 -2.92 0.38
CA ILE A 19 -27.44 -2.54 1.20
C ILE A 19 -27.93 -2.44 2.65
N GLN A 20 -27.45 -3.32 3.51
CA GLN A 20 -27.72 -3.26 4.94
C GLN A 20 -26.60 -2.46 5.63
N LEU A 21 -26.97 -1.33 6.24
CA LEU A 21 -26.08 -0.51 7.05
C LEU A 21 -26.30 -0.81 8.53
N THR A 22 -25.25 -1.21 9.24
CA THR A 22 -25.28 -1.31 10.70
C THR A 22 -24.26 -0.35 11.28
N GLU A 23 -24.72 0.65 12.03
CA GLU A 23 -23.82 1.54 12.79
C GLU A 23 -23.61 0.96 14.19
N VAL A 24 -22.35 0.66 14.52
CA VAL A 24 -21.92 0.22 15.85
C VAL A 24 -20.86 1.21 16.31
N LYS A 25 -21.21 2.08 17.26
CA LYS A 25 -20.31 3.05 17.96
C LYS A 25 -19.07 3.47 17.15
N ASN A 26 -19.17 4.57 16.40
CA ASN A 26 -18.12 5.13 15.55
C ASN A 26 -17.72 4.28 14.33
N GLN A 27 -18.45 3.19 14.05
CA GLN A 27 -18.20 2.31 12.91
C GLN A 27 -19.46 2.09 12.08
N ALA A 28 -19.32 2.07 10.76
CA ALA A 28 -20.38 1.68 9.83
C ALA A 28 -19.97 0.42 9.05
N ILE A 29 -20.86 -0.58 9.01
CA ILE A 29 -20.69 -1.83 8.28
C ILE A 29 -21.69 -1.88 7.12
N ILE A 30 -21.18 -2.02 5.89
CA ILE A 30 -21.98 -2.14 4.66
C ILE A 30 -21.84 -3.56 4.11
N GLN A 31 -22.97 -4.25 3.88
CA GLN A 31 -23.01 -5.65 3.40
C GLN A 31 -23.57 -5.76 1.97
N TRP A 32 -22.92 -6.57 1.13
CA TRP A 32 -23.45 -6.99 -0.17
C TRP A 32 -23.90 -8.46 -0.11
N LYS A 33 -25.20 -8.72 -0.20
CA LYS A 33 -25.80 -10.04 0.11
C LYS A 33 -25.46 -11.16 -0.88
N ASP A 34 -25.20 -10.85 -2.14
CA ASP A 34 -25.19 -11.88 -3.20
C ASP A 34 -23.86 -12.62 -3.39
N LEU A 35 -22.74 -12.11 -2.84
CA LEU A 35 -21.41 -12.70 -3.06
C LEU A 35 -20.83 -13.40 -1.83
N GLY A 36 -21.45 -13.27 -0.64
CA GLY A 36 -20.84 -13.76 0.61
C GLY A 36 -19.49 -13.09 0.94
N LEU A 37 -19.19 -11.96 0.29
CA LEU A 37 -17.92 -11.25 0.37
C LEU A 37 -18.09 -9.94 1.13
N GLY A 38 -17.09 -9.64 1.96
CA GLY A 38 -16.61 -8.27 2.14
C GLY A 38 -17.52 -7.31 2.89
N PHE A 39 -17.21 -6.97 4.14
CA PHE A 39 -17.77 -5.78 4.76
C PHE A 39 -16.89 -4.58 4.42
N PHE A 40 -17.52 -3.44 4.12
CA PHE A 40 -16.82 -2.16 4.26
C PHE A 40 -17.03 -1.68 5.69
N LEU A 41 -15.91 -1.48 6.40
CA LEU A 41 -15.86 -0.88 7.71
C LEU A 41 -15.34 0.54 7.55
N ALA A 42 -16.13 1.53 7.95
CA ALA A 42 -15.68 2.92 8.04
C ALA A 42 -15.60 3.32 9.52
N THR A 43 -14.49 3.91 9.97
CA THR A 43 -14.24 4.29 11.37
C THR A 43 -14.14 5.82 11.53
N LYS A 44 -14.69 6.34 12.65
CA LYS A 44 -14.61 7.74 13.09
C LYS A 44 -13.73 7.84 14.34
N GLU A 45 -12.57 8.49 14.24
CA GLU A 45 -11.67 8.73 15.37
C GLU A 45 -11.45 10.24 15.59
N GLU A 46 -11.30 11.03 14.51
CA GLU A 46 -11.19 12.49 14.58
C GLU A 46 -12.51 13.21 14.28
N GLU A 47 -12.97 14.05 15.21
CA GLU A 47 -14.10 14.99 15.05
C GLU A 47 -15.42 14.38 14.52
N GLY A 48 -15.61 13.06 14.68
CA GLY A 48 -16.80 12.36 14.18
C GLY A 48 -16.80 12.13 12.66
N LEU A 49 -15.67 12.35 11.99
CA LEU A 49 -15.51 12.17 10.55
C LEU A 49 -14.93 10.78 10.23
N TYR A 50 -15.50 10.13 9.22
CA TYR A 50 -14.91 8.92 8.66
C TYR A 50 -13.58 9.27 7.99
N HIS A 51 -12.54 8.54 8.36
CA HIS A 51 -11.17 8.79 7.93
C HIS A 51 -10.41 7.48 7.70
N ASP A 52 -10.87 6.34 8.23
CA ASP A 52 -10.31 5.02 7.94
C ASP A 52 -11.40 4.11 7.35
N LEU A 53 -11.09 3.53 6.19
CA LEU A 53 -11.94 2.67 5.38
C LEU A 53 -11.25 1.33 5.20
N ALA A 54 -11.80 0.27 5.78
CA ALA A 54 -11.32 -1.08 5.58
C ALA A 54 -12.29 -1.90 4.75
N TRP A 55 -11.77 -2.65 3.78
CA TRP A 55 -12.48 -3.78 3.20
C TRP A 55 -12.02 -5.03 3.90
N ILE A 56 -12.94 -5.72 4.58
CA ILE A 56 -12.65 -6.90 5.39
C ILE A 56 -13.45 -8.10 4.86
N TYR A 57 -12.81 -9.24 4.71
CA TYR A 57 -13.51 -10.52 4.51
C TYR A 57 -13.79 -11.11 5.89
N GLY A 58 -15.01 -11.57 6.17
CA GLY A 58 -15.30 -12.16 7.47
C GLY A 58 -16.61 -12.92 7.56
N ASP A 59 -16.69 -13.79 8.56
CA ASP A 59 -17.93 -14.41 9.00
C ASP A 59 -18.56 -13.54 10.11
N LEU A 60 -19.77 -13.05 9.90
CA LEU A 60 -20.49 -12.23 10.91
C LEU A 60 -20.77 -12.98 12.21
N LYS A 61 -20.85 -14.31 12.15
CA LYS A 61 -21.12 -15.16 13.31
C LYS A 61 -19.84 -15.54 14.05
N ASP A 62 -18.70 -15.45 13.36
CA ASP A 62 -17.40 -15.86 13.87
C ASP A 62 -16.34 -14.81 13.51
N GLN A 63 -16.19 -13.82 14.39
CA GLN A 63 -15.26 -12.70 14.20
C GLN A 63 -13.79 -13.15 14.10
N SER A 64 -13.44 -14.36 14.57
CA SER A 64 -12.09 -14.91 14.42
C SER A 64 -11.72 -15.21 12.97
N LYS A 65 -12.70 -15.26 12.07
CA LYS A 65 -12.53 -15.46 10.62
C LYS A 65 -12.58 -14.16 9.83
N THR A 66 -12.41 -13.02 10.50
CA THR A 66 -12.40 -11.70 9.86
C THR A 66 -10.98 -11.24 9.60
N PHE A 67 -10.68 -10.89 8.35
CA PHE A 67 -9.35 -10.47 7.90
C PHE A 67 -9.48 -9.25 6.98
N PRO A 68 -8.62 -8.23 7.13
CA PRO A 68 -8.57 -7.14 6.16
C PRO A 68 -8.04 -7.62 4.82
N LEU A 69 -8.63 -7.10 3.75
CA LEU A 69 -8.16 -7.21 2.37
C LEU A 69 -7.52 -5.90 1.90
N PHE A 70 -8.09 -4.79 2.36
CA PHE A 70 -7.65 -3.45 2.02
C PHE A 70 -7.95 -2.50 3.17
N ASN A 71 -7.10 -1.50 3.32
CA ASN A 71 -7.32 -0.39 4.22
C ASN A 71 -6.89 0.93 3.57
N GLU A 72 -7.70 1.97 3.73
CA GLU A 72 -7.45 3.31 3.23
C GLU A 72 -7.67 4.33 4.34
N TRP A 73 -6.62 5.08 4.66
CA TRP A 73 -6.73 6.27 5.48
C TRP A 73 -6.90 7.48 4.58
N ARG A 74 -7.78 8.39 5.01
CA ARG A 74 -8.12 9.63 4.34
C ARG A 74 -7.90 10.80 5.29
N ASP A 75 -7.38 11.89 4.76
CA ASP A 75 -7.33 13.15 5.49
C ASP A 75 -8.76 13.57 5.88
N PRO A 76 -9.05 13.80 7.17
CA PRO A 76 -10.40 14.09 7.63
C PRO A 76 -10.99 15.37 7.04
N LYS A 77 -10.16 16.34 6.64
CA LYS A 77 -10.61 17.66 6.13
C LYS A 77 -10.94 17.60 4.64
N THR A 78 -10.01 17.08 3.84
CA THR A 78 -10.07 17.04 2.37
C THR A 78 -10.72 15.78 1.83
N LYS A 79 -10.85 14.73 2.66
CA LYS A 79 -11.34 13.39 2.29
C LYS A 79 -10.47 12.68 1.25
N ARG A 80 -9.27 13.19 0.99
CA ARG A 80 -8.31 12.57 0.07
C ARG A 80 -7.62 11.38 0.75
N PRO A 81 -7.43 10.25 0.04
CA PRO A 81 -6.61 9.15 0.53
C PRO A 81 -5.18 9.63 0.80
N VAL A 82 -4.65 9.33 1.98
CA VAL A 82 -3.26 9.63 2.38
C VAL A 82 -2.43 8.36 2.59
N ARG A 83 -3.09 7.22 2.80
CA ARG A 83 -2.43 5.91 2.89
C ARG A 83 -3.35 4.81 2.40
N ARG A 84 -2.77 3.83 1.71
CA ARG A 84 -3.47 2.62 1.27
C ARG A 84 -2.63 1.40 1.57
N LEU A 85 -3.27 0.34 2.04
CA LEU A 85 -2.62 -0.90 2.44
C LEU A 85 -3.44 -2.08 1.91
N TRP A 86 -2.77 -2.99 1.21
CA TRP A 86 -3.36 -4.22 0.69
C TRP A 86 -2.83 -5.42 1.46
N PHE A 87 -3.70 -6.39 1.68
CA PHE A 87 -3.42 -7.57 2.47
C PHE A 87 -3.71 -8.84 1.67
N GLY A 88 -2.89 -9.86 1.91
CA GLY A 88 -3.06 -11.20 1.39
C GLY A 88 -3.63 -12.15 2.42
N PRO A 89 -3.56 -13.46 2.15
CA PRO A 89 -3.94 -14.50 3.10
C PRO A 89 -3.27 -14.28 4.48
N GLU A 90 -3.99 -14.68 5.53
CA GLU A 90 -3.50 -14.58 6.91
C GLU A 90 -3.07 -13.16 7.35
N THR A 91 -3.60 -12.11 6.70
CA THR A 91 -3.29 -10.69 7.00
C THR A 91 -1.86 -10.25 6.66
N GLN A 92 -1.18 -10.99 5.78
CA GLN A 92 0.13 -10.57 5.26
C GLN A 92 -0.01 -9.23 4.52
N LYS A 93 0.75 -8.20 4.91
CA LYS A 93 0.86 -6.97 4.11
C LYS A 93 1.46 -7.30 2.75
N LEU A 94 0.87 -6.78 1.68
CA LEU A 94 1.33 -6.99 0.30
C LEU A 94 1.98 -5.72 -0.25
N VAL A 95 1.29 -4.60 -0.10
CA VAL A 95 1.66 -3.31 -0.67
C VAL A 95 1.16 -2.20 0.26
N GLU A 96 1.96 -1.16 0.45
CA GLU A 96 1.61 0.04 1.21
C GLU A 96 1.96 1.30 0.40
N TRP A 97 0.99 2.18 0.17
CA TRP A 97 1.18 3.46 -0.51
C TRP A 97 0.93 4.59 0.47
N THR A 98 1.77 5.64 0.45
CA THR A 98 1.63 6.80 1.32
C THR A 98 1.86 8.10 0.55
N ASP A 99 0.97 9.06 0.81
CA ASP A 99 1.07 10.48 0.47
C ASP A 99 1.44 11.20 1.79
N GLU A 100 2.75 11.40 1.99
CA GLU A 100 3.32 11.83 3.28
C GLU A 100 3.03 13.31 3.56
N ASN A 101 2.96 14.14 2.51
CA ASN A 101 2.75 15.59 2.59
C ASN A 101 1.30 16.02 2.28
N GLN A 102 0.44 15.08 1.90
CA GLN A 102 -0.99 15.25 1.58
C GLN A 102 -1.25 16.13 0.35
N ASN A 103 -0.33 16.16 -0.62
CA ASN A 103 -0.46 16.96 -1.83
C ASN A 103 -1.26 16.23 -2.94
N GLY A 104 -1.58 14.95 -2.76
CA GLY A 104 -2.25 14.08 -3.74
C GLY A 104 -1.31 13.23 -4.60
N ILE A 105 0.00 13.30 -4.34
CA ILE A 105 1.06 12.50 -4.96
C ILE A 105 1.42 11.39 -3.97
N TRP A 106 1.69 10.20 -4.49
CA TRP A 106 2.10 9.08 -3.64
C TRP A 106 3.61 9.08 -3.57
N GLU A 107 4.22 9.70 -2.55
CA GLU A 107 5.69 9.77 -2.45
C GLU A 107 6.32 8.41 -2.23
N THR A 108 5.63 7.47 -1.58
CA THR A 108 6.21 6.16 -1.25
C THR A 108 5.26 5.02 -1.61
N LYS A 109 5.80 3.97 -2.24
CA LYS A 109 5.13 2.67 -2.42
C LYS A 109 6.03 1.54 -1.95
N THR A 110 5.65 0.84 -0.89
CA THR A 110 6.41 -0.26 -0.31
C THR A 110 5.78 -1.60 -0.66
N TYR A 111 6.61 -2.56 -1.09
CA TYR A 111 6.18 -3.90 -1.49
C TYR A 111 6.81 -4.94 -0.57
N PHE A 112 5.99 -5.88 -0.12
CA PHE A 112 6.40 -6.89 0.86
C PHE A 112 6.68 -8.23 0.19
N ASN A 113 7.59 -8.99 0.80
CA ASN A 113 8.14 -10.23 0.26
C ASN A 113 7.14 -11.39 0.26
N GLN A 114 7.09 -12.14 -0.84
CA GLN A 114 6.24 -13.34 -0.98
C GLN A 114 6.55 -14.46 0.02
N SER A 115 7.81 -14.60 0.40
CA SER A 115 8.30 -15.64 1.31
C SER A 115 8.18 -15.27 2.79
N ALA A 116 7.62 -14.09 3.10
CA ALA A 116 7.40 -13.68 4.48
C ALA A 116 6.36 -14.59 5.15
N LYS A 117 6.70 -15.12 6.32
CA LYS A 117 5.77 -15.93 7.13
C LYS A 117 4.93 -15.02 8.03
N THR A 118 3.64 -15.30 8.10
CA THR A 118 2.68 -14.64 8.99
C THR A 118 3.08 -14.80 10.46
N GLY A 119 2.87 -13.78 11.28
CA GLY A 119 3.10 -13.81 12.75
C GLY A 119 4.50 -13.36 13.19
N ILE A 120 5.45 -13.23 12.28
CA ILE A 120 6.70 -12.50 12.47
C ILE A 120 6.48 -11.15 11.80
N LEU A 121 6.16 -10.08 12.57
CA LEU A 121 5.97 -8.68 12.11
C LEU A 121 6.00 -8.52 10.58
N SER A 122 4.84 -8.66 9.90
CA SER A 122 4.62 -8.43 8.45
C SER A 122 5.91 -8.46 7.61
N GLY A 123 6.42 -9.68 7.37
CA GLY A 123 7.83 -9.93 7.08
C GLY A 123 8.39 -9.24 5.85
N HIS A 124 9.62 -8.76 6.03
CA HIS A 124 10.62 -8.26 5.07
C HIS A 124 10.09 -7.46 3.87
N ILE A 125 10.47 -6.18 3.84
CA ILE A 125 10.33 -5.33 2.65
C ILE A 125 11.12 -5.97 1.50
N ALA A 126 10.45 -6.25 0.38
CA ALA A 126 11.11 -6.69 -0.84
C ALA A 126 11.80 -5.49 -1.51
N TYR A 127 11.04 -4.41 -1.71
CA TYR A 127 11.57 -3.11 -2.14
C TYR A 127 10.58 -1.97 -1.86
N SER A 128 11.07 -0.74 -1.94
CA SER A 128 10.25 0.49 -1.88
C SER A 128 10.55 1.39 -3.07
N ASP A 129 9.52 2.02 -3.60
CA ASP A 129 9.58 3.04 -4.65
C ASP A 129 9.34 4.42 -4.04
N PHE A 130 10.10 5.42 -4.50
CA PHE A 130 10.01 6.81 -4.06
C PHE A 130 9.90 7.77 -5.25
N ASP A 131 9.08 8.79 -5.10
CA ASP A 131 8.98 9.95 -5.98
C ASP A 131 9.70 11.12 -5.31
N THR A 132 10.94 11.39 -5.74
CA THR A 132 11.77 12.45 -5.14
C THR A 132 11.64 13.81 -5.82
N ASP A 133 10.94 13.89 -6.94
CA ASP A 133 10.77 15.14 -7.71
C ASP A 133 9.31 15.61 -7.77
N GLU A 134 8.40 14.89 -7.12
CA GLU A 134 6.98 15.19 -6.97
C GLU A 134 6.29 15.41 -8.32
N ASN A 135 6.74 14.71 -9.37
CA ASN A 135 6.10 14.77 -10.69
C ASN A 135 5.04 13.66 -10.89
N GLY A 136 4.81 12.82 -9.86
CA GLY A 136 3.91 11.69 -9.88
C GLY A 136 4.55 10.39 -10.38
N PHE A 137 5.83 10.42 -10.75
CA PHE A 137 6.60 9.29 -11.23
C PHE A 137 7.59 8.80 -10.16
N MET A 138 7.52 7.52 -9.84
CA MET A 138 8.47 6.88 -8.93
C MET A 138 9.85 6.78 -9.58
N ASN A 139 10.76 7.64 -9.17
CA ASN A 139 12.07 7.79 -9.78
C ASN A 139 13.19 7.07 -8.99
N VAL A 140 12.93 6.57 -7.78
CA VAL A 140 13.89 5.78 -7.00
C VAL A 140 13.29 4.45 -6.56
N ARG A 141 14.02 3.33 -6.73
CA ARG A 141 13.66 2.00 -6.25
C ARG A 141 14.73 1.42 -5.34
N ILE A 142 14.36 1.00 -4.14
CA ILE A 142 15.24 0.54 -3.07
C ILE A 142 14.97 -0.92 -2.76
N TYR A 143 15.88 -1.80 -3.15
CA TYR A 143 15.98 -3.19 -2.69
C TYR A 143 16.82 -3.22 -1.41
N LEU A 144 16.13 -3.23 -0.27
CA LEU A 144 16.73 -3.01 1.03
C LEU A 144 17.86 -4.01 1.33
N GLY A 145 19.04 -3.51 1.70
CA GLY A 145 20.20 -4.38 1.95
C GLY A 145 20.91 -4.88 0.69
N THR A 146 20.51 -4.45 -0.52
CA THR A 146 21.13 -4.95 -1.77
C THR A 146 21.35 -3.90 -2.84
N ARG A 147 20.37 -3.09 -3.23
CA ARG A 147 20.52 -2.22 -4.40
C ARG A 147 19.59 -1.01 -4.37
N VAL A 148 20.06 0.15 -4.82
CA VAL A 148 19.24 1.35 -5.01
C VAL A 148 19.40 1.85 -6.44
N GLU A 149 18.30 1.92 -7.16
CA GLU A 149 18.22 2.39 -8.55
C GLU A 149 17.48 3.73 -8.61
N GLU A 150 17.99 4.68 -9.39
CA GLU A 150 17.27 5.88 -9.81
C GLU A 150 17.02 5.79 -11.32
N LEU A 151 15.76 5.92 -11.72
CA LEU A 151 15.35 5.96 -13.12
C LEU A 151 15.40 7.40 -13.62
N ILE A 152 16.33 7.69 -14.54
CA ILE A 152 16.48 9.02 -15.13
C ILE A 152 15.60 9.09 -16.38
N GLN A 153 14.46 9.77 -16.27
CA GLN A 153 13.49 9.91 -17.37
C GLN A 153 14.15 10.41 -18.67
N GLU A 154 15.01 11.42 -18.60
CA GLU A 154 15.49 12.13 -19.79
C GLU A 154 16.50 11.37 -20.66
N ASN A 155 17.09 10.27 -20.17
CA ASN A 155 18.22 9.64 -20.86
C ASN A 155 18.08 8.14 -21.09
N GLY A 156 16.97 7.53 -20.65
CA GLY A 156 16.79 6.08 -20.75
C GLY A 156 17.93 5.31 -20.08
N LYS A 157 18.44 5.82 -18.95
CA LYS A 157 19.52 5.21 -18.17
C LYS A 157 19.10 5.09 -16.71
N ILE A 158 19.75 4.14 -16.03
CA ILE A 158 19.60 3.94 -14.60
C ILE A 158 20.86 4.41 -13.91
N ARG A 159 20.73 5.12 -12.79
CA ARG A 159 21.82 5.32 -11.83
C ARG A 159 21.68 4.30 -10.72
N ILE A 160 22.77 3.60 -10.42
CA ILE A 160 22.90 2.80 -9.22
C ILE A 160 23.62 3.64 -8.18
N TRP A 161 22.95 3.95 -7.09
CA TRP A 161 23.50 4.74 -5.99
C TRP A 161 24.15 3.87 -4.92
N ALA A 162 23.67 2.65 -4.73
CA ALA A 162 24.24 1.71 -3.79
C ALA A 162 24.03 0.26 -4.25
N GLU A 163 25.02 -0.60 -4.00
CA GLU A 163 24.96 -2.04 -4.29
C GLU A 163 25.76 -2.82 -3.23
N GLY A 164 25.23 -3.95 -2.77
CA GLY A 164 25.88 -4.83 -1.78
C GLY A 164 25.56 -4.53 -0.31
N ASN A 165 26.28 -5.22 0.59
CA ASN A 165 26.07 -5.18 2.04
C ASN A 165 26.60 -3.85 2.60
N GLY A 166 25.70 -2.93 2.96
CA GLY A 166 26.06 -1.61 3.53
C GLY A 166 25.19 -0.44 3.06
N ASN A 167 24.16 -0.69 2.26
CA ASN A 167 23.26 0.37 1.81
C ASN A 167 22.20 0.78 2.85
N LEU A 168 22.00 0.03 3.94
CA LEU A 168 20.93 0.28 4.92
C LEU A 168 21.04 1.65 5.59
N GLU A 169 22.24 2.01 6.07
CA GLU A 169 22.47 3.30 6.73
C GLU A 169 22.25 4.47 5.76
N LYS A 170 22.75 4.32 4.52
CA LYS A 170 22.57 5.33 3.47
C LYS A 170 21.11 5.49 3.06
N VAL A 171 20.39 4.38 2.94
CA VAL A 171 18.95 4.36 2.68
C VAL A 171 18.19 5.02 3.81
N ASP A 172 18.56 4.78 5.08
CA ASP A 172 17.93 5.42 6.24
C ASP A 172 18.17 6.94 6.27
N VAL A 173 19.36 7.41 5.91
CA VAL A 173 19.61 8.85 5.72
C VAL A 173 18.76 9.40 4.56
N PHE A 174 18.79 8.75 3.40
CA PHE A 174 18.00 9.15 2.23
C PHE A 174 16.50 9.22 2.51
N ILE A 175 15.92 8.25 3.22
CA ILE A 175 14.48 8.25 3.55
C ILE A 175 14.11 9.47 4.40
N ARG A 176 15.01 9.91 5.30
CA ARG A 176 14.79 11.07 6.17
C ARG A 176 14.97 12.40 5.46
N THR A 177 15.96 12.51 4.58
CA THR A 177 16.34 13.77 3.93
C THR A 177 15.71 13.95 2.55
N LYS A 178 15.26 12.85 1.94
CA LYS A 178 14.84 12.73 0.53
C LYS A 178 15.91 13.24 -0.46
N ASN A 179 17.17 13.34 -0.03
CA ASN A 179 18.27 13.82 -0.87
C ASN A 179 19.08 12.67 -1.45
N LEU A 180 19.04 12.51 -2.77
CA LEU A 180 19.74 11.44 -3.50
C LEU A 180 21.25 11.41 -3.23
N THR A 181 21.90 12.56 -2.99
CA THR A 181 23.35 12.60 -2.78
C THR A 181 23.78 11.89 -1.49
N ASP A 182 22.86 11.68 -0.54
CA ASP A 182 23.13 10.96 0.70
C ASP A 182 23.36 9.46 0.48
N LEU A 183 22.95 8.94 -0.68
CA LEU A 183 23.25 7.57 -1.09
C LEU A 183 24.72 7.39 -1.56
N GLY A 184 25.44 8.50 -1.78
CA GLY A 184 26.85 8.52 -2.17
C GLY A 184 27.06 8.64 -3.69
N PRO A 185 28.22 8.23 -4.23
CA PRO A 185 28.47 8.32 -5.67
C PRO A 185 27.62 7.31 -6.45
N SER A 186 27.08 7.72 -7.61
CA SER A 186 26.33 6.84 -8.50
C SER A 186 27.14 6.36 -9.71
N ARG A 187 26.76 5.19 -10.24
CA ARG A 187 27.24 4.66 -11.53
C ARG A 187 26.07 4.46 -12.50
N GLN A 188 26.29 4.66 -13.80
CA GLN A 188 25.25 4.44 -14.80
C GLN A 188 25.25 2.99 -15.33
N ILE A 189 24.08 2.45 -15.59
CA ILE A 189 23.89 1.16 -16.29
C ILE A 189 22.84 1.30 -17.41
N PRO A 190 22.84 0.41 -18.42
CA PRO A 190 21.75 0.34 -19.39
C PRO A 190 20.43 -0.07 -18.72
N ILE A 191 19.29 0.39 -19.28
CA ILE A 191 17.94 0.01 -18.82
C ILE A 191 17.78 -1.51 -18.76
N SER A 192 18.35 -2.24 -19.73
CA SER A 192 18.26 -3.68 -19.78
C SER A 192 18.77 -4.37 -18.51
N GLU A 193 19.63 -3.73 -17.71
CA GLU A 193 20.15 -4.26 -16.45
C GLU A 193 19.41 -3.76 -15.19
N SER A 194 18.41 -2.90 -15.37
CA SER A 194 17.56 -2.39 -14.28
C SER A 194 16.74 -3.51 -13.67
N TRP A 195 16.75 -3.64 -12.34
CA TRP A 195 15.75 -4.47 -11.67
C TRP A 195 14.40 -3.78 -11.59
N ALA A 196 14.37 -2.44 -11.66
CA ALA A 196 13.11 -1.71 -11.69
C ALA A 196 12.29 -2.00 -12.95
N ILE A 197 12.96 -2.10 -14.10
CA ILE A 197 12.32 -2.37 -15.40
C ILE A 197 12.29 -3.87 -15.71
N HIS A 198 13.29 -4.64 -15.28
CA HIS A 198 13.40 -6.08 -15.52
C HIS A 198 13.40 -6.86 -14.20
N PRO A 199 12.25 -6.94 -13.51
CA PRO A 199 12.16 -7.60 -12.22
C PRO A 199 12.51 -9.09 -12.24
N GLU A 200 12.35 -9.76 -13.39
CA GLU A 200 12.76 -11.14 -13.61
C GLU A 200 14.26 -11.38 -13.38
N LYS A 201 15.08 -10.32 -13.42
CA LYS A 201 16.52 -10.37 -13.13
C LYS A 201 16.84 -10.44 -11.64
N VAL A 202 15.86 -10.27 -10.76
CA VAL A 202 16.02 -10.42 -9.31
C VAL A 202 16.11 -11.91 -8.97
N SER A 203 17.34 -12.41 -8.81
CA SER A 203 17.60 -13.83 -8.56
C SER A 203 17.22 -14.29 -7.15
N GLN A 204 17.34 -13.41 -6.15
CA GLN A 204 17.09 -13.74 -4.76
C GLN A 204 15.61 -13.57 -4.41
N SER A 205 14.98 -14.64 -3.93
CA SER A 205 13.54 -14.64 -3.58
C SER A 205 13.17 -13.59 -2.54
N LYS A 206 14.10 -13.22 -1.65
CA LYS A 206 13.85 -12.22 -0.61
C LYS A 206 13.57 -10.81 -1.12
N TYR A 207 13.89 -10.53 -2.38
CA TYR A 207 13.65 -9.25 -3.05
C TYR A 207 12.51 -9.31 -4.05
N ARG A 208 11.77 -10.43 -4.09
CA ARG A 208 10.57 -10.59 -4.92
C ARG A 208 9.34 -10.26 -4.09
N ALA A 209 8.53 -9.33 -4.58
CA ALA A 209 7.26 -8.98 -3.95
C ALA A 209 6.20 -10.06 -4.19
N VAL A 210 5.18 -10.13 -3.32
CA VAL A 210 4.02 -11.04 -3.48
C VAL A 210 3.25 -10.77 -4.78
N TYR A 211 3.34 -9.55 -5.30
CA TYR A 211 2.69 -9.13 -6.52
C TYR A 211 3.65 -8.32 -7.38
N GLN A 212 3.84 -8.78 -8.60
CA GLN A 212 4.49 -8.05 -9.68
C GLN A 212 3.54 -8.18 -10.87
N PRO A 213 2.96 -7.06 -11.36
CA PRO A 213 2.01 -7.11 -12.47
C PRO A 213 2.62 -7.71 -13.74
#